data_AF-A0A1W1I3F0-F1
#
_entry.id   AF-A0A1W1I3F0-F1
#
_cell.length_a   1.000
_cell.length_b   1.000
_cell.length_c   1.000
_cell.angle_alpha   90.00
_cell.angle_beta   90.00
_cell.angle_gamma   90.00
#
_symmetry.space_group_name_H-M   'P 1'
#
loop_
_entity.id
_entity.type
_entity.pdbx_description
1 polymer ?
#
loop_
_entity_poly.entity_id
_entity_poly.type
_entity_poly.pdbx_seq_one_letter_code
_entity_poly.pdbx_strand_id
1 'polypeptide(L)'
;MGAYYMGKRASGDNRPSRTWHEGIGDQTQEHFEVRHGKAFQPVLVLIARIWATKSGPHTVEIFRDHLLEGFVRDLTLQSLKGELDLYLKKDERNICQYLKHHCTTASNVYSYFHWAFIKRACVRSKPIRK
;
A
#
# COMPACT_ATOMS: atom_id res chain seq x y z
N MET A 1 -48.02 15.04 24.51
CA MET A 1 -47.58 13.96 23.60
C MET A 1 -47.06 14.62 22.34
N GLY A 2 -45.82 14.53 21.87
CA GLY A 2 -44.59 13.91 22.37
C GLY A 2 -43.40 14.75 21.88
N ALA A 3 -42.35 14.82 22.68
CA ALA A 3 -41.12 15.52 22.32
C ALA A 3 -40.31 14.65 21.34
N TYR A 4 -40.03 15.18 20.16
CA TYR A 4 -39.14 14.55 19.19
C TYR A 4 -37.70 14.70 19.68
N TYR A 5 -37.04 13.58 19.91
CA TYR A 5 -35.64 13.51 20.32
C TYR A 5 -34.76 14.14 19.24
N MET A 6 -34.10 15.25 19.59
CA MET A 6 -32.88 15.70 18.94
C MET A 6 -31.80 14.64 19.18
N GLY A 7 -31.53 13.83 18.15
CA GLY A 7 -30.40 12.91 18.15
C GLY A 7 -29.09 13.69 18.21
N LYS A 8 -28.52 13.79 19.41
CA LYS A 8 -27.10 14.14 19.58
C LYS A 8 -26.27 13.17 18.75
N ARG A 9 -25.65 13.64 17.66
CA ARG A 9 -24.54 12.93 17.02
C ARG A 9 -23.39 12.92 18.01
N ALA A 10 -23.37 11.87 18.82
CA ALA A 10 -22.28 11.59 19.72
C ALA A 10 -21.03 11.27 18.90
N SER A 11 -19.96 11.95 19.31
CA SER A 11 -18.62 11.40 19.42
C SER A 11 -17.85 11.20 18.11
N GLY A 12 -16.75 11.95 18.03
CA GLY A 12 -15.80 11.86 16.93
C GLY A 12 -15.28 10.44 16.77
N ASP A 13 -15.39 9.95 15.55
CA ASP A 13 -14.63 8.81 15.10
C ASP A 13 -13.20 9.31 14.86
N ASN A 14 -12.42 9.47 15.94
CA ASN A 14 -10.99 9.78 15.90
C ASN A 14 -10.18 8.54 15.51
N ARG A 15 -10.71 7.72 14.61
CA ARG A 15 -9.94 6.69 13.92
C ARG A 15 -9.18 7.41 12.82
N PRO A 16 -7.86 7.21 12.68
CA PRO A 16 -7.15 7.75 11.54
C PRO A 16 -7.89 7.28 10.29
N SER A 17 -8.25 8.21 9.41
CA SER A 17 -8.88 7.92 8.13
C SER A 17 -8.03 6.88 7.41
N ARG A 18 -8.46 5.61 7.45
CA ARG A 18 -7.78 4.46 6.83
C ARG A 18 -8.07 4.45 5.33
N THR A 19 -7.86 5.59 4.69
CA THR A 19 -8.10 5.82 3.26
C THR A 19 -6.75 6.11 2.62
N TRP A 20 -6.41 5.32 1.61
CA TRP A 20 -5.27 5.59 0.75
C TRP A 20 -5.68 6.59 -0.33
N HIS A 21 -4.72 7.34 -0.87
CA HIS A 21 -4.91 8.20 -2.03
C HIS A 21 -3.85 7.91 -3.10
N GLU A 22 -4.24 8.06 -4.36
CA GLU A 22 -3.31 7.96 -5.49
C GLU A 22 -2.45 9.23 -5.55
N GLY A 23 -1.13 9.07 -5.66
CA GLY A 23 -0.21 10.21 -5.71
C GLY A 23 1.26 9.81 -5.70
N ILE A 24 2.14 10.76 -6.00
CA ILE A 24 3.58 10.57 -5.93
C ILE A 24 4.00 10.73 -4.47
N GLY A 25 4.49 9.66 -3.87
CA GLY A 25 4.99 9.69 -2.50
C GLY A 25 6.46 10.08 -2.40
N ASP A 26 6.90 10.31 -1.17
CA ASP A 26 8.26 10.72 -0.88
C ASP A 26 9.24 9.55 -1.12
N GLN A 27 9.98 9.61 -2.23
CA GLN A 27 10.98 8.61 -2.60
C GLN A 27 12.12 8.46 -1.58
N THR A 28 12.21 9.37 -0.59
CA THR A 28 13.17 9.27 0.50
C THR A 28 12.74 8.37 1.65
N GLN A 29 11.46 7.99 1.68
CA GLN A 29 10.87 7.15 2.73
C GLN A 29 10.86 5.66 2.35
N GLU A 30 10.76 4.83 3.39
CA GLU A 30 10.49 3.40 3.23
C GLU A 30 9.15 3.21 2.51
N HIS A 31 9.10 2.26 1.58
CA HIS A 31 7.90 1.99 0.81
C HIS A 31 7.80 0.50 0.47
N PHE A 32 6.61 0.10 0.05
CA PHE A 32 6.37 -1.21 -0.54
C PHE A 32 6.30 -1.07 -2.05
N GLU A 33 6.96 -1.97 -2.76
CA GLU A 33 6.79 -2.13 -4.20
C GLU A 33 5.87 -3.33 -4.44
N VAL A 34 4.86 -3.14 -5.30
CA VAL A 34 3.97 -4.21 -5.75
C VAL A 34 4.24 -4.49 -7.21
N ARG A 35 4.60 -5.74 -7.49
CA ARG A 35 4.80 -6.23 -8.85
C ARG A 35 3.72 -7.23 -9.22
N HIS A 36 3.25 -7.19 -10.46
CA HIS A 36 2.29 -8.14 -11.00
C HIS A 36 2.99 -9.17 -11.89
N GLY A 37 2.66 -10.44 -11.69
CA GLY A 37 3.12 -11.54 -12.53
C GLY A 37 2.97 -12.89 -11.83
N LYS A 38 3.10 -13.98 -12.59
CA LYS A 38 3.08 -15.32 -11.99
C LYS A 38 4.37 -15.58 -11.23
N ALA A 39 4.25 -16.28 -10.10
CA ALA A 39 5.40 -16.80 -9.39
C ALA A 39 6.33 -17.56 -10.36
N PHE A 40 7.64 -17.36 -10.21
CA PHE A 40 8.69 -17.99 -11.03
C PHE A 40 8.69 -17.64 -12.52
N GLN A 41 7.94 -16.60 -12.95
CA GLN A 41 8.13 -16.02 -14.28
C GLN A 41 9.24 -14.96 -14.27
N PRO A 42 10.00 -14.82 -15.37
CA PRO A 42 11.12 -13.90 -15.45
C PRO A 42 10.71 -12.43 -15.47
N VAL A 43 9.46 -12.13 -15.83
CA VAL A 43 8.96 -10.75 -15.97
C VAL A 43 7.91 -10.48 -14.90
N LEU A 44 8.31 -9.74 -13.87
CA LEU A 44 7.41 -9.14 -12.89
C LEU A 44 7.30 -7.64 -13.19
N VAL A 45 6.09 -7.18 -13.52
CA VAL A 45 5.84 -5.79 -13.91
C VAL A 45 5.59 -4.96 -12.65
N LEU A 46 6.34 -3.87 -12.44
CA LEU A 46 6.07 -2.96 -11.33
C LEU A 46 4.79 -2.17 -11.62
N ILE A 47 3.81 -2.29 -10.74
CA ILE A 47 2.48 -1.68 -10.94
C ILE A 47 2.15 -0.63 -9.88
N ALA A 48 2.77 -0.71 -8.70
CA ALA A 48 2.55 0.30 -7.67
C ALA A 48 3.70 0.42 -6.67
N ARG A 49 3.79 1.62 -6.08
CA ARG A 49 4.53 1.91 -4.85
C ARG A 49 3.59 2.42 -3.79
N ILE A 50 3.79 1.97 -2.56
CA ILE A 50 2.92 2.29 -1.43
C ILE A 50 3.79 2.82 -0.30
N TRP A 51 3.58 4.09 0.06
CA TRP A 51 4.24 4.69 1.21
C TRP A 51 3.39 4.49 2.43
N ALA A 52 3.97 3.77 3.39
CA ALA A 52 3.32 3.43 4.62
C ALA A 52 3.87 4.29 5.74
N THR A 53 3.02 5.14 6.29
CA THR A 53 3.36 6.00 7.43
C THR A 53 3.04 5.25 8.73
N LYS A 54 3.33 5.86 9.89
CA LYS A 54 2.95 5.29 11.19
C LYS A 54 1.44 5.02 11.33
N SER A 55 0.61 5.69 10.52
CA SER A 55 -0.85 5.54 10.47
C SER A 55 -1.36 4.60 9.36
N GLY A 56 -0.48 3.97 8.56
CA GLY A 56 -0.84 3.02 7.50
C GLY A 56 -0.46 3.49 6.08
N PRO A 57 -0.83 2.75 5.02
CA PRO A 57 -0.56 3.17 3.64
C PRO A 57 -1.39 4.41 3.31
N HIS A 58 -0.72 5.54 3.11
CA HIS A 58 -1.38 6.83 2.85
C HIS A 58 -1.33 7.17 1.36
N THR A 59 -0.17 7.00 0.75
CA THR A 59 0.06 7.39 -0.64
C THR A 59 0.39 6.16 -1.48
N VAL A 60 -0.26 6.02 -2.62
CA VAL A 60 -0.05 4.94 -3.59
C VAL A 60 0.28 5.56 -4.95
N GLU A 61 1.49 5.32 -5.45
CA GLU A 61 1.89 5.68 -6.80
C GLU A 61 1.60 4.49 -7.70
N ILE A 62 0.76 4.68 -8.71
CA ILE A 62 0.39 3.63 -9.66
C ILE A 62 1.20 3.83 -10.94
N PHE A 63 1.91 2.79 -11.36
CA PHE A 63 2.65 2.77 -12.61
C PHE A 63 1.77 2.23 -13.73
N ARG A 64 1.67 3.02 -14.80
CA ARG A 64 1.04 2.59 -16.05
C ARG A 64 2.13 2.01 -16.95
N ASP A 65 2.52 0.78 -16.65
CA ASP A 65 3.44 0.04 -17.51
C ASP A 65 2.73 -0.30 -18.84
N HIS A 66 3.46 -0.17 -19.94
CA HIS A 66 3.02 -0.46 -21.30
C HIS A 66 2.96 -1.96 -21.58
N LEU A 67 3.63 -2.78 -20.76
CA LEU A 67 3.54 -4.25 -20.81
C LEU A 67 2.16 -4.78 -20.37
N LEU A 68 1.36 -3.95 -19.68
CA LEU A 68 -0.02 -4.25 -19.34
C LEU A 68 -0.93 -3.41 -20.24
N GLU A 69 -1.43 -4.01 -21.32
CA GLU A 69 -2.27 -3.31 -22.29
C GLU A 69 -3.75 -3.27 -21.87
N GLY A 70 -4.36 -2.11 -22.09
CA GLY A 70 -5.81 -1.87 -22.04
C GLY A 70 -6.54 -2.52 -20.86
N PHE A 71 -7.45 -3.44 -21.17
CA PHE A 71 -8.35 -4.09 -20.23
C PHE A 71 -7.64 -4.88 -19.12
N VAL A 72 -6.52 -5.54 -19.44
CA VAL A 72 -5.76 -6.34 -18.46
C VAL A 72 -5.19 -5.44 -17.37
N ARG A 73 -4.66 -4.28 -17.76
CA ARG A 73 -4.17 -3.28 -16.80
C ARG A 73 -5.26 -2.81 -15.87
N ASP A 74 -6.43 -2.46 -16.42
CA ASP A 74 -7.52 -1.90 -15.62
C ASP A 74 -8.05 -2.94 -14.61
N LEU A 75 -8.15 -4.21 -15.00
CA LEU A 75 -8.46 -5.32 -14.10
C LEU A 75 -7.39 -5.54 -13.02
N THR A 76 -6.10 -5.50 -13.40
CA THR A 76 -4.98 -5.63 -12.45
C THR A 76 -5.01 -4.49 -11.43
N LEU A 77 -5.24 -3.25 -11.87
CA LEU A 77 -5.33 -2.10 -10.97
C LEU A 77 -6.57 -2.17 -10.07
N GLN A 78 -7.73 -2.57 -10.58
CA GLN A 78 -8.91 -2.78 -9.75
C GLN A 78 -8.68 -3.86 -8.69
N SER A 79 -8.02 -4.95 -9.06
CA SER A 79 -7.69 -6.04 -8.14
C SER A 79 -6.71 -5.57 -7.05
N LEU A 80 -5.68 -4.79 -7.42
CA LEU A 80 -4.75 -4.18 -6.47
C LEU A 80 -5.47 -3.25 -5.48
N LYS A 81 -6.37 -2.39 -5.98
CA LYS A 81 -7.18 -1.48 -5.15
C LYS A 81 -8.05 -2.28 -4.16
N GLY A 82 -8.63 -3.39 -4.60
CA GLY A 82 -9.35 -4.32 -3.75
C GLY A 82 -8.49 -4.92 -2.64
N GLU A 83 -7.26 -5.36 -2.95
CA GLU A 83 -6.32 -5.85 -1.91
C GLU A 83 -5.94 -4.76 -0.90
N LEU A 84 -5.65 -3.55 -1.38
CA LEU A 84 -5.33 -2.40 -0.53
C LEU A 84 -6.47 -2.08 0.44
N ASP A 85 -7.71 -2.06 -0.06
CA ASP A 85 -8.90 -1.84 0.76
C ASP A 85 -9.09 -2.95 1.80
N LEU A 86 -8.82 -4.22 1.44
CA LEU A 86 -8.85 -5.33 2.37
C LEU A 86 -7.80 -5.16 3.47
N TYR A 87 -6.57 -4.78 3.14
CA TYR A 87 -5.51 -4.56 4.13
C TYR A 87 -5.81 -3.39 5.06
N LEU A 88 -6.44 -2.33 4.57
CA LEU A 88 -6.85 -1.19 5.39
C LEU A 88 -8.04 -1.50 6.31
N LYS A 89 -8.93 -2.40 5.87
CA LYS A 89 -10.05 -2.89 6.67
C LYS A 89 -9.64 -3.88 7.74
N LYS A 90 -8.49 -4.55 7.62
CA LYS A 90 -7.97 -5.42 8.69
C LYS A 90 -7.77 -4.59 9.95
N ASP A 91 -8.30 -5.07 11.07
CA ASP A 91 -8.14 -4.42 12.37
C ASP A 91 -6.79 -4.73 13.01
N GLU A 92 -5.74 -4.55 12.22
CA GLU A 92 -4.37 -4.70 12.67
C GLU A 92 -3.89 -3.40 13.30
N ARG A 93 -3.34 -3.49 14.52
CA ARG A 93 -2.82 -2.33 15.26
C ARG A 93 -1.68 -1.64 14.51
N ASN A 94 -0.96 -2.39 13.66
CA ASN A 94 0.12 -1.88 12.85
C ASN A 94 0.13 -2.53 11.46
N ILE A 95 -0.66 -1.94 10.55
CA ILE A 95 -0.77 -2.38 9.15
C ILE A 95 0.61 -2.45 8.47
N CYS A 96 1.53 -1.53 8.80
CA CYS A 96 2.89 -1.57 8.25
C CYS A 96 3.67 -2.82 8.67
N GLN A 97 3.61 -3.21 9.95
CA GLN A 97 4.26 -4.44 10.41
C GLN A 97 3.62 -5.67 9.79
N TYR A 98 2.29 -5.68 9.68
CA TYR A 98 1.57 -6.75 9.00
C TYR A 98 2.02 -6.90 7.54
N LEU A 99 2.09 -5.79 6.77
CA LEU A 99 2.56 -5.81 5.38
C LEU A 99 4.03 -6.24 5.28
N LYS A 100 4.90 -5.78 6.19
CA LYS A 100 6.31 -6.25 6.26
C LYS A 100 6.39 -7.76 6.47
N HIS A 101 5.54 -8.32 7.35
CA HIS A 101 5.47 -9.76 7.55
C HIS A 101 4.91 -10.47 6.32
N HIS A 102 3.83 -9.94 5.72
CA HIS A 102 3.21 -10.49 4.51
C HIS A 102 4.22 -10.67 3.38
N CYS A 103 5.12 -9.69 3.16
CA CYS A 103 6.21 -9.80 2.19
C CYS A 103 7.07 -11.08 2.32
N THR A 104 7.17 -11.64 3.53
CA THR A 104 7.97 -12.85 3.81
C THR A 104 7.16 -14.15 3.79
N THR A 105 5.84 -14.08 3.60
CA THR A 105 4.96 -15.26 3.63
C THR A 105 4.92 -15.99 2.30
N ALA A 106 4.65 -17.29 2.35
CA ALA A 106 4.37 -18.10 1.15
C ALA A 106 3.19 -17.53 0.35
N SER A 107 2.20 -16.94 1.03
CA SER A 107 1.07 -16.27 0.39
C SER A 107 1.49 -15.16 -0.57
N ASN A 108 2.57 -14.43 -0.27
CA ASN A 108 3.14 -13.44 -1.16
C ASN A 108 3.89 -14.11 -2.34
N VAL A 109 4.69 -15.15 -2.05
CA VAL A 109 5.49 -15.86 -3.07
C VAL A 109 4.63 -16.50 -4.16
N TYR A 110 3.47 -17.05 -3.79
CA TYR A 110 2.56 -17.71 -4.73
C TYR A 110 1.43 -16.81 -5.23
N SER A 111 1.43 -15.52 -4.87
CA SER A 111 0.44 -14.55 -5.35
C SER A 111 0.74 -14.09 -6.78
N TYR A 112 -0.25 -13.48 -7.42
CA TYR A 112 -0.04 -12.67 -8.63
C TYR A 112 0.50 -11.28 -8.30
N PHE A 113 0.25 -10.79 -7.08
CA PHE A 113 0.77 -9.54 -6.53
C PHE A 113 1.93 -9.84 -5.58
N HIS A 114 3.13 -9.49 -6.01
CA HIS A 114 4.37 -9.68 -5.26
C HIS A 114 4.71 -8.38 -4.54
N TRP A 115 4.59 -8.41 -3.23
CA TRP A 115 4.90 -7.31 -2.32
C TRP A 115 6.34 -7.41 -1.85
N ALA A 116 7.12 -6.35 -2.04
CA ALA A 116 8.48 -6.23 -1.55
C ALA A 116 8.60 -4.99 -0.66
N PHE A 117 9.19 -5.15 0.51
CA PHE A 117 9.47 -4.02 1.39
C PHE A 117 10.85 -3.44 1.10
N ILE A 118 10.90 -2.17 0.70
CA ILE A 118 12.14 -1.46 0.39
C ILE A 118 12.53 -0.61 1.60
N LYS A 119 13.49 -1.13 2.36
CA LYS A 119 14.24 -0.30 3.32
C LYS A 119 15.21 0.56 2.53
N ARG A 120 15.09 1.87 2.62
CA ARG A 120 16.12 2.74 2.04
C ARG A 120 17.43 2.50 2.81
N ALA A 121 18.52 2.28 2.08
CA ALA A 121 19.84 2.32 2.69
C ALA A 121 20.05 3.73 3.24
N CYS A 122 20.47 3.85 4.50
CA CYS A 122 21.06 5.07 5.01
C CYS A 122 22.15 5.46 4.03
N VAL A 123 21.98 6.56 3.30
CA VAL A 123 23.07 7.15 2.53
C VAL A 123 24.07 7.59 3.58
N ARG A 124 25.03 6.72 3.90
CA ARG A 124 26.26 7.13 4.57
C ARG A 124 26.91 8.10 3.60
N SER A 125 26.57 9.38 3.74
CA SER A 125 27.35 10.48 3.21
C SER A 125 28.78 10.24 3.71
N LYS A 126 29.65 9.72 2.82
CA LYS A 126 31.08 9.66 3.11
C LYS A 126 31.49 11.09 3.46
N PRO A 127 32.07 11.35 4.64
CA PRO A 127 32.60 12.68 4.92
C PRO A 127 33.69 12.95 3.88
N ILE A 128 33.53 14.03 3.12
CA ILE A 128 34.59 14.61 2.30
C ILE A 128 35.66 15.05 3.31
N ARG A 129 36.75 14.27 3.42
CA ARG A 129 37.97 14.74 4.08
C ARG A 129 38.58 15.80 3.16
N LYS A 130 38.55 17.05 3.61
CA LYS A 130 39.49 18.08 3.16
C LYS A 130 40.77 17.96 3.96
#